data_AF-A0A6L8G5J4-F1
#
_entry.id   AF-A0A6L8G5J4-F1
#
_cell.length_a   1.000
_cell.length_b   1.000
_cell.length_c   1.000
_cell.angle_alpha   90.00
_cell.angle_beta   90.00
_cell.angle_gamma   90.00
#
_symmetry.space_group_name_H-M   'P 1'
#
loop_
_entity.id
_entity.type
_entity.pdbx_description
1 polymer ?
#
loop_
_entity_poly.entity_id
_entity_poly.type
_entity_poly.pdbx_seq_one_letter_code
_entity_poly.pdbx_strand_id
1 'polypeptide(L)' 'MASITIRNLDDRLKGRLRVRPAEHGRSMEEEVRQILRQVIGPPAENRNLGEAIHRRFAAMGGVELELPDRDPVPEPPSFD' A
#
# COMPACT_ATOMS: atom_id res chain seq x y z
N MET A 1 -10.59 -20.91 -3.60
CA MET A 1 -10.14 -20.53 -2.25
C MET A 1 -8.95 -21.40 -1.90
N ALA A 2 -7.78 -20.81 -1.68
CA ALA A 2 -6.65 -21.58 -1.16
C ALA A 2 -6.74 -21.57 0.37
N SER A 3 -6.74 -22.74 1.00
CA SER A 3 -6.70 -22.89 2.44
C SER A 3 -5.32 -23.40 2.86
N ILE A 4 -4.83 -22.88 3.97
CA ILE A 4 -3.58 -23.34 4.59
C ILE A 4 -3.94 -23.79 6.01
N THR A 5 -3.54 -25.02 6.36
CA THR A 5 -3.67 -25.55 7.72
C THR A 5 -2.28 -25.68 8.32
N ILE A 6 -2.01 -24.92 9.37
CA ILE A 6 -0.75 -24.98 10.12
C ILE A 6 -0.97 -25.93 11.30
N ARG A 7 -0.33 -27.09 11.27
CA ARG A 7 -0.36 -28.07 12.36
C ARG A 7 0.70 -27.73 13.41
N ASN A 8 0.45 -28.14 14.66
CA ASN A 8 1.38 -27.94 15.79
C ASN A 8 1.79 -26.47 16.01
N LEU A 9 0.86 -25.53 15.81
CA LEU A 9 1.09 -24.13 16.12
C LEU A 9 1.21 -23.97 17.65
N ASP A 10 2.34 -23.45 18.11
CA ASP A 10 2.58 -23.18 19.53
C ASP A 10 1.42 -22.38 20.16
N ASP A 11 0.95 -22.83 21.33
CA ASP A 11 -0.23 -22.25 21.98
C ASP A 11 -0.01 -20.80 22.40
N ARG A 12 1.22 -20.42 22.75
CA ARG A 12 1.56 -19.02 23.05
C ARG A 12 1.48 -18.18 21.78
N LEU A 13 1.97 -18.70 20.64
CA LEU A 13 1.86 -18.04 19.35
C LEU A 13 0.41 -17.89 18.89
N LYS A 14 -0.42 -18.92 19.07
CA LYS A 14 -1.87 -18.87 18.81
C LYS A 14 -2.56 -17.82 19.69
N GLY A 15 -2.20 -17.75 20.97
CA GLY A 15 -2.70 -16.73 21.89
C GLY A 15 -2.35 -15.32 21.43
N ARG A 16 -1.09 -15.07 21.06
CA ARG A 16 -0.63 -13.77 20.53
C ARG A 16 -1.36 -13.39 19.24
N LEU A 17 -1.54 -14.34 18.31
CA LEU A 17 -2.28 -14.11 17.07
C LEU A 17 -3.77 -13.82 17.27
N ARG A 18 -4.36 -14.22 18.40
CA ARG A 18 -5.76 -13.91 18.72
C ARG A 18 -5.95 -12.51 19.29
N VAL A 19 -4.95 -11.98 20.00
CA VAL A 19 -5.02 -10.66 20.66
C VAL A 19 -4.62 -9.54 19.69
N ARG A 20 -3.54 -9.74 18.92
CA ARG A 20 -2.99 -8.76 17.97
C ARG A 20 -4.00 -8.14 16.97
N PRO A 21 -4.97 -8.88 16.39
CA PRO A 21 -5.90 -8.33 15.41
C PRO A 21 -6.88 -7.29 15.99
N ALA A 22 -7.15 -7.33 17.30
CA ALA A 22 -8.05 -6.39 17.96
C ALA A 22 -7.49 -4.95 17.91
N GLU A 23 -6.17 -4.80 17.93
CA GLU A 23 -5.49 -3.51 17.81
C GLU A 23 -5.52 -2.96 16.38
N HIS A 24 -5.64 -3.84 15.37
CA HIS A 24 -5.68 -3.46 13.95
C HIS A 24 -7.10 -3.44 13.36
N GLY A 25 -8.14 -3.78 14.15
CA GLY A 25 -9.52 -3.89 13.67
C GLY A 25 -9.73 -5.00 12.64
N ARG A 26 -8.94 -6.07 12.69
CA ARG A 26 -8.95 -7.19 11.71
C ARG A 26 -9.40 -8.49 12.34
N SER A 27 -9.88 -9.43 11.52
CA SER A 27 -10.06 -10.81 11.96
C SER A 27 -8.70 -11.51 12.10
N MET A 28 -8.65 -12.58 12.89
CA MET A 28 -7.44 -13.40 13.04
C MET A 28 -6.95 -13.94 11.68
N GLU A 29 -7.87 -14.34 10.79
CA GLU A 29 -7.54 -14.82 9.45
C GLU A 29 -6.93 -13.71 8.59
N GLU A 30 -7.51 -12.50 8.60
CA GLU A 30 -6.97 -11.39 7.83
C GLU A 30 -5.60 -10.94 8.37
N GLU A 31 -5.39 -10.96 9.68
CA GLU A 31 -4.08 -10.67 10.27
C GLU A 31 -3.03 -11.70 9.82
N VAL A 32 -3.35 -13.00 9.84
CA VAL A 32 -2.45 -14.04 9.32
C VAL A 32 -2.16 -13.81 7.84
N ARG A 33 -3.17 -13.47 7.04
CA ARG A 33 -3.00 -13.17 5.63
C ARG A 33 -2.09 -11.96 5.39
N GLN A 34 -2.23 -10.91 6.20
CA GLN A 34 -1.40 -9.69 6.13
C GLN A 34 0.05 -9.98 6.51
N ILE A 35 0.27 -10.78 7.56
CA ILE A 35 1.61 -11.24 7.95
C ILE A 35 2.25 -12.02 6.79
N LEU A 36 1.53 -12.96 6.19
CA LEU A 36 2.05 -13.73 5.06
C LEU A 36 2.32 -12.86 3.83
N ARG A 37 1.44 -11.90 3.51
CA ARG A 37 1.67 -10.92 2.43
C ARG A 37 2.90 -10.05 2.69
N GLN A 38 3.12 -9.63 3.93
CA GLN A 38 4.29 -8.81 4.28
C GLN A 38 5.59 -9.61 4.20
N VAL A 39 5.57 -10.89 4.58
CA VAL A 39 6.78 -11.73 4.66
C VAL A 39 7.13 -12.35 3.31
N ILE A 40 6.14 -12.78 2.54
CA ILE A 40 6.31 -13.54 1.29
C ILE A 40 5.98 -12.68 0.06
N GLY A 41 5.13 -11.67 0.22
CA GLY A 41 4.80 -10.78 -0.88
C GLY A 41 6.04 -10.01 -1.35
N PRO A 42 6.01 -9.47 -2.58
CA PRO A 42 7.03 -8.53 -3.01
C PRO A 42 7.12 -7.40 -1.96
N PRO A 43 8.33 -6.85 -1.71
CA PRO A 43 8.50 -5.76 -0.75
C PRO A 43 7.41 -4.72 -1.00
N ALA A 44 6.70 -4.35 0.07
CA ALA A 44 5.55 -3.47 -0.03
C ALA A 44 5.92 -2.29 -0.91
N GLU A 45 5.30 -2.22 -2.07
CA GLU A 45 5.44 -1.09 -2.97
C GLU A 45 4.62 0.06 -2.38
N ASN A 46 5.04 0.55 -1.21
CA ASN A 46 4.87 1.94 -0.83
C ASN A 46 5.75 2.75 -1.78
N ARG A 47 5.48 2.66 -3.09
CA ARG A 47 6.15 3.46 -4.08
C ARG A 47 5.78 4.89 -3.74
N ASN A 48 6.79 5.68 -3.39
CA ASN A 48 6.68 7.11 -3.44
C ASN A 48 6.04 7.47 -4.80
N LEU A 49 4.96 8.24 -4.80
CA LEU A 49 4.22 8.56 -6.02
C LEU A 49 5.16 9.12 -7.11
N GLY A 50 6.13 9.95 -6.72
CA GLY A 50 7.16 10.47 -7.61
C GLY A 50 8.06 9.37 -8.19
N GLU A 51 8.45 8.38 -7.39
CA GLU A 51 9.25 7.24 -7.86
C GLU A 51 8.46 6.33 -8.80
N ALA A 52 7.17 6.12 -8.53
CA ALA A 52 6.26 5.39 -9.41
C ALA A 52 6.12 6.08 -10.77
N ILE A 53 5.94 7.41 -10.76
CA ILE A 53 5.87 8.24 -11.96
C ILE A 53 7.20 8.17 -12.71
N HIS A 54 8.32 8.42 -12.04
CA HIS A 54 9.65 8.44 -12.67
C HIS A 54 9.99 7.12 -13.37
N ARG A 55 9.77 5.97 -12.71
CA ARG A 55 10.02 4.64 -13.29
C ARG A 55 9.25 4.41 -14.60
N ARG A 56 8.04 4.96 -14.70
CA ARG A 56 7.19 4.82 -15.90
C ARG A 56 7.76 5.56 -17.11
N PHE A 57 8.34 6.73 -16.89
CA PHE A 57 8.92 7.56 -17.96
C PHE A 57 10.40 7.23 -18.22
N ALA A 58 11.12 6.69 -17.24
CA ALA A 58 12.50 6.25 -17.39
C ALA A 58 12.67 5.17 -18.47
N ALA A 59 11.71 4.24 -18.58
CA ALA A 59 11.71 3.22 -19.63
C ALA A 59 11.58 3.79 -21.07
N MET A 60 11.10 5.03 -21.19
CA MET A 60 10.98 5.75 -22.46
C MET A 60 12.15 6.70 -22.73
N GLY A 61 13.18 6.70 -21.86
CA GLY A 61 14.33 7.59 -21.96
C GLY A 61 14.13 8.97 -21.32
N GLY A 62 13.04 9.16 -20.57
CA GLY A 62 12.60 10.47 -20.11
C GLY A 62 11.77 11.21 -21.16
N VAL A 63 11.00 12.22 -20.74
CA VAL A 63 10.21 13.08 -21.62
C VAL A 63 10.46 14.53 -21.25
N GLU A 64 10.78 15.35 -22.25
CA GLU A 64 10.74 16.80 -22.11
C GLU A 64 9.38 17.26 -22.62
N LEU A 65 8.64 17.98 -21.78
CA LEU A 65 7.29 18.43 -22.11
C LEU A 65 7.33 19.91 -22.44
N GLU A 66 6.80 20.29 -23.59
CA GLU A 66 6.47 21.68 -23.86
C GLU A 66 5.36 22.10 -22.89
N LEU A 67 5.72 22.94 -21.92
CA LEU A 67 4.75 23.46 -20.96
C LEU A 67 3.91 24.54 -21.65
N PRO A 68 2.58 24.49 -21.54
CA PRO A 68 1.75 25.58 -22.01
C PRO A 68 2.04 26.86 -21.22
N ASP A 69 1.77 28.00 -21.82
CA ASP A 69 1.78 29.28 -21.10
C ASP A 69 0.81 29.23 -19.92
N ARG A 70 1.22 29.81 -18.79
CA ARG A 70 0.36 29.88 -17.61
C ARG A 70 -0.72 30.92 -17.83
N ASP A 71 -1.97 30.49 -17.69
CA ASP A 71 -3.09 31.42 -17.57
C ASP A 71 -2.94 32.29 -16.31
N PRO A 72 -3.48 33.51 -16.31
CA PRO A 72 -3.62 34.31 -15.11
C PRO A 72 -4.34 33.53 -14.01
N VAL A 73 -3.93 33.77 -12.76
CA VAL A 73 -4.61 33.20 -11.59
C VAL A 73 -6.09 33.59 -11.65
N PRO A 74 -7.03 32.62 -11.60
CA PRO A 74 -8.46 32.93 -11.59
C PRO A 74 -8.81 33.83 -10.41
N GLU A 75 -9.79 34.72 -10.59
CA GLU A 75 -10.35 35.45 -9.46
C GLU A 75 -10.91 34.44 -8.44
N PRO A 76 -10.60 34.60 -7.14
CA PRO A 76 -11.16 33.72 -6.11
C PRO A 76 -12.69 33.84 -6.11
N PRO A 77 -13.42 32.73 -5.84
CA PRO A 77 -14.88 32.78 -5.81
C PRO A 77 -15.37 33.77 -4.75
N SER A 78 -16.39 34.58 -5.09
CA SER A 78 -17.16 35.30 -4.08
C SER A 78 -18.12 34.33 -3.39
N PHE A 79 -18.30 34.51 -2.08
CA PHE A 79 -19.19 33.71 -1.23
C PHE A 79 -20.34 34.55 -0.66
N ASP A 80 -20.69 35.67 -1.30
CA ASP A 80 -21.85 36.50 -0.93
C ASP A 80 -23.17 35.70 -0.90
#